data_AF-A0A8B6G8Q8-F1
#
_entry.id   AF-A0A8B6G8Q8-F1
#
_cell.length_a   1.000
_cell.length_b   1.000
_cell.length_c   1.000
_cell.angle_alpha   90.00
_cell.angle_beta   90.00
_cell.angle_gamma   90.00
#
_symmetry.space_group_name_H-M   'P 1'
#
loop_
_entity.id
_entity.type
_entity.pdbx_description
1 polymer ?
#
loop_
_entity_poly.entity_id
_entity_poly.type
_entity_poly.pdbx_seq_one_letter_code
_entity_poly.pdbx_strand_id
1 'polypeptide(L)'
;MLTELKKSTNITWRTQAQRSKKLNHERQPRNMFLRQKIASDVEQFLCRDDNSRCMPGKADAVKYGKVKKQKRILNDYLHNILIKFCAEHTYRISLATLARYRPKYICLVNYASRNTCLCQKHQDFALKLRCMKQMGVTTCTSPDQYVTMHRDNGIQEDLEKITLEKVNYKQWKKVKIVDDSPTSQYRNKSIFDLISSFETKFSIKASWHYFECGHGKGPCDGIGGTTKRNADNAVKQGKATIQDGHDFMAWALSESASQISYRYISTEEFENSRTEIENRLKEIKPVKGTMKLHAVAAIADGRILTKETTCVCQECFGDDGFKETTNCNWTVQSVLKNRDQLTPDVHQTEIDEVEIQNNEVPTEIEISLDDQIKIGSYVAAIYDNIVYMGKVVEIDAPEKEMNISFMGRGKLEGHYRWPSTEDTVWIDFTKILCRVNDPTPTGRSRRVFVFQIEDVAESERRFREYLHS
;
A
#
# COMPACT_ATOMS: atom_id res chain seq x y z
N MET A 1 -38.73 23.36 -42.84
CA MET A 1 -37.61 22.40 -42.97
C MET A 1 -38.01 21.01 -43.49
N LEU A 2 -38.61 20.12 -42.68
CA LEU A 2 -38.84 18.71 -43.08
C LEU A 2 -39.77 18.51 -44.30
N THR A 3 -40.62 19.49 -44.61
CA THR A 3 -41.50 19.51 -45.79
C THR A 3 -40.82 20.05 -47.06
N GLU A 4 -39.81 20.91 -46.93
CA GLU A 4 -39.08 21.50 -48.07
C GLU A 4 -38.02 20.54 -48.60
N LEU A 5 -37.31 19.84 -47.70
CA LEU A 5 -36.39 18.74 -48.04
C LEU A 5 -37.06 17.62 -48.86
N LYS A 6 -38.38 17.43 -48.71
CA LYS A 6 -39.15 16.48 -49.52
C LYS A 6 -39.43 16.97 -50.95
N LYS A 7 -39.53 18.29 -51.17
CA LYS A 7 -39.73 18.87 -52.50
C LYS A 7 -38.43 18.95 -53.31
N SER A 8 -37.30 19.24 -52.66
CA SER A 8 -36.00 19.41 -53.36
C SER A 8 -35.32 18.10 -53.75
N THR A 9 -35.53 17.00 -53.02
CA THR A 9 -34.77 15.75 -53.23
C THR A 9 -35.45 14.72 -54.11
N ASN A 10 -36.76 14.84 -54.36
CA ASN A 10 -37.59 13.89 -55.11
C ASN A 10 -37.53 12.42 -54.60
N ILE A 11 -37.03 12.19 -53.38
CA ILE A 11 -36.92 10.88 -52.75
C ILE A 11 -38.14 10.68 -51.85
N THR A 12 -39.08 9.84 -52.30
CA THR A 12 -40.22 9.42 -51.46
C THR A 12 -39.83 8.23 -50.59
N TRP A 13 -40.60 8.00 -49.52
CA TRP A 13 -40.45 6.79 -48.70
C TRP A 13 -40.61 5.49 -49.52
N ARG A 14 -41.43 5.52 -50.59
CA ARG A 14 -41.58 4.41 -51.55
C ARG A 14 -40.29 4.21 -52.36
N THR A 15 -39.67 5.29 -52.83
CA THR A 15 -38.37 5.25 -53.53
C THR A 15 -37.27 4.68 -52.64
N GLN A 16 -37.28 5.04 -51.36
CA GLN A 16 -36.31 4.55 -50.37
C GLN A 16 -36.55 3.06 -50.01
N ALA A 17 -37.82 2.64 -49.87
CA ALA A 17 -38.21 1.25 -49.64
C ALA A 17 -37.97 0.34 -50.87
N GLN A 18 -38.05 0.88 -52.09
CA GLN A 18 -37.67 0.16 -53.31
C GLN A 18 -36.15 0.05 -53.46
N ARG A 19 -35.39 1.09 -53.12
CA ARG A 19 -33.91 1.02 -53.06
C ARG A 19 -33.42 0.01 -52.01
N SER A 20 -34.05 -0.07 -50.83
CA SER A 20 -33.69 -1.07 -49.83
C SER A 20 -34.02 -2.51 -50.25
N LYS A 21 -35.08 -2.73 -51.04
CA LYS A 21 -35.38 -4.04 -51.65
C LYS A 21 -34.38 -4.43 -52.76
N LYS A 22 -33.88 -3.48 -53.56
CA LYS A 22 -32.82 -3.74 -54.56
C LYS A 22 -31.42 -3.94 -53.96
N LEU A 23 -31.21 -3.57 -52.70
CA LEU A 23 -29.97 -3.81 -51.94
C LEU A 23 -30.06 -5.04 -51.03
N ASN A 24 -30.81 -6.06 -51.46
CA ASN A 24 -30.58 -7.44 -51.00
C ASN A 24 -29.29 -7.99 -51.66
N HIS A 25 -28.14 -7.44 -51.26
CA HIS A 25 -26.96 -8.28 -51.18
C HIS A 25 -27.32 -9.42 -50.23
N GLU A 26 -27.10 -10.66 -50.68
CA GLU A 26 -27.10 -11.82 -49.79
C GLU A 26 -26.21 -11.48 -48.60
N ARG A 27 -26.84 -11.36 -47.43
CA ARG A 27 -26.09 -11.15 -46.19
C ARG A 27 -25.39 -12.46 -45.90
N GLN A 28 -24.17 -12.63 -46.43
CA GLN A 28 -23.31 -13.75 -46.11
C GLN A 28 -23.37 -13.99 -44.59
N PRO A 29 -23.58 -15.24 -44.14
CA PRO A 29 -23.79 -15.53 -42.74
C PRO A 29 -22.55 -15.12 -41.94
N ARG A 30 -22.59 -13.92 -41.35
CA ARG A 30 -21.49 -13.33 -40.59
C ARG A 30 -21.08 -14.30 -39.50
N ASN A 31 -19.93 -14.95 -39.72
CA ASN A 31 -19.48 -16.15 -39.04
C ASN A 31 -19.88 -16.17 -37.55
N MET A 32 -20.89 -16.99 -37.23
CA MET A 32 -21.54 -17.00 -35.92
C MET A 32 -20.55 -17.36 -34.81
N PHE A 33 -19.65 -18.30 -35.08
CA PHE A 33 -18.58 -18.71 -34.19
C PHE A 33 -17.63 -17.55 -33.87
N LEU A 34 -17.24 -16.74 -34.87
CA LEU A 34 -16.39 -15.57 -34.64
C LEU A 34 -17.08 -14.54 -33.75
N ARG A 35 -18.40 -14.34 -33.89
CA ARG A 35 -19.17 -13.44 -33.02
C ARG A 35 -19.27 -13.94 -31.58
N GLN A 36 -19.51 -15.24 -31.39
CA GLN A 36 -19.53 -15.86 -30.07
C GLN A 36 -18.14 -15.80 -29.39
N LYS A 37 -17.08 -16.05 -30.16
CA LYS A 37 -15.70 -15.88 -29.68
C LYS A 37 -15.43 -14.44 -29.24
N ILE A 38 -15.68 -13.44 -30.09
CA ILE A 38 -15.49 -12.02 -29.73
C ILE A 38 -16.31 -11.63 -28.49
N ALA A 39 -17.54 -12.12 -28.36
CA ALA A 39 -18.36 -11.86 -27.17
C ALA A 39 -17.76 -12.47 -25.89
N SER A 40 -17.28 -13.71 -25.97
CA SER A 40 -16.60 -14.41 -24.87
C SER A 40 -15.28 -13.73 -24.48
N ASP A 41 -14.43 -13.42 -25.47
CA ASP A 41 -13.15 -12.75 -25.26
C ASP A 41 -13.36 -11.37 -24.58
N VAL A 42 -14.36 -10.60 -25.03
CA VAL A 42 -14.75 -9.32 -24.40
C VAL A 42 -15.28 -9.53 -22.97
N GLU A 43 -16.16 -10.50 -22.72
CA GLU A 43 -16.69 -10.75 -21.37
C GLU A 43 -15.58 -11.19 -20.40
N GLN A 44 -14.69 -12.09 -20.82
CA GLN A 44 -13.54 -12.53 -20.03
C GLN A 44 -12.56 -11.39 -19.73
N PHE A 45 -12.16 -10.64 -20.77
CA PHE A 45 -11.24 -9.50 -20.63
C PHE A 45 -11.79 -8.44 -19.66
N LEU A 46 -13.06 -8.05 -19.82
CA LEU A 46 -13.69 -7.05 -18.95
C LEU A 46 -13.93 -7.56 -17.53
N CYS A 47 -14.02 -8.87 -17.29
CA CYS A 47 -14.19 -9.44 -15.96
C CYS A 47 -12.90 -9.50 -15.12
N ARG A 48 -11.72 -9.26 -15.71
CA ARG A 48 -10.45 -9.21 -14.98
C ARG A 48 -10.41 -7.98 -14.06
N ASP A 49 -9.76 -8.11 -12.90
CA ASP A 49 -9.75 -7.08 -11.84
C ASP A 49 -8.97 -5.81 -12.19
N ASP A 50 -8.08 -5.88 -13.19
CA ASP A 50 -7.36 -4.74 -13.78
C ASP A 50 -8.26 -3.87 -14.68
N ASN A 51 -9.23 -4.48 -15.37
CA ASN A 51 -10.13 -3.80 -16.30
C ASN A 51 -11.47 -3.38 -15.68
N SER A 52 -11.98 -4.12 -14.70
CA SER A 52 -13.13 -3.71 -13.90
C SER A 52 -13.01 -4.20 -12.46
N ARG A 53 -13.63 -3.51 -11.51
CA ARG A 53 -13.71 -3.94 -10.10
C ARG A 53 -15.09 -4.46 -9.75
N CYS A 54 -15.13 -5.52 -8.93
CA CYS A 54 -16.38 -6.04 -8.37
C CYS A 54 -16.94 -5.09 -7.29
N MET A 55 -18.26 -4.90 -7.25
CA MET A 55 -18.90 -4.12 -6.19
C MET A 55 -19.03 -4.97 -4.91
N PRO A 56 -18.78 -4.43 -3.71
CA PRO A 56 -18.76 -5.22 -2.47
C PRO A 56 -20.16 -5.51 -1.89
N GLY A 57 -21.18 -4.71 -2.21
CA GLY A 57 -22.50 -4.82 -1.61
C GLY A 57 -23.29 -6.05 -2.09
N LYS A 58 -23.87 -6.85 -1.19
CA LYS A 58 -24.76 -7.99 -1.56
C LYS A 58 -25.98 -7.59 -2.41
N ALA A 59 -26.38 -6.32 -2.34
CA ALA A 59 -27.44 -5.73 -3.16
C ALA A 59 -26.95 -5.25 -4.55
N ASP A 60 -25.64 -5.11 -4.75
CA ASP A 60 -25.04 -4.70 -6.03
C ASP A 60 -24.92 -5.85 -7.02
N ALA A 61 -26.07 -6.46 -7.33
CA ALA A 61 -26.18 -7.53 -8.31
C ALA A 61 -27.25 -7.21 -9.37
N VAL A 62 -27.06 -7.75 -10.56
CA VAL A 62 -27.97 -7.60 -11.71
C VAL A 62 -28.37 -8.99 -12.21
N LYS A 63 -29.65 -9.16 -12.56
CA LYS A 63 -30.13 -10.37 -13.22
C LYS A 63 -29.64 -10.37 -14.67
N TYR A 64 -28.77 -11.33 -15.02
CA TYR A 64 -28.20 -11.50 -16.35
C TYR A 64 -28.63 -12.86 -16.90
N GLY A 65 -29.60 -12.84 -17.82
CA GLY A 65 -30.29 -14.04 -18.27
C GLY A 65 -31.03 -14.72 -17.12
N LYS A 66 -30.71 -15.99 -16.86
CA LYS A 66 -31.27 -16.78 -15.75
C LYS A 66 -30.49 -16.66 -14.43
N VAL A 67 -29.32 -16.02 -14.43
CA VAL A 67 -28.38 -16.01 -13.28
C VAL A 67 -28.29 -14.60 -12.67
N LYS A 68 -28.14 -14.51 -11.34
CA LYS A 68 -27.82 -13.26 -10.64
C LYS A 68 -26.30 -13.08 -10.65
N LYS A 69 -25.79 -12.03 -11.31
CA LYS A 69 -24.36 -11.71 -11.41
C LYS A 69 -24.07 -10.45 -10.58
N GLN A 70 -22.94 -10.44 -9.87
CA GLN A 70 -22.48 -9.25 -9.15
C GLN A 70 -22.14 -8.12 -10.14
N LYS A 71 -22.49 -6.88 -9.81
CA LYS A 71 -22.13 -5.70 -10.60
C LYS A 71 -20.61 -5.53 -10.55
N ARG A 72 -20.04 -5.20 -11.71
CA ARG A 72 -18.67 -4.72 -11.84
C ARG A 72 -18.70 -3.31 -12.43
N ILE A 73 -17.74 -2.46 -12.07
CA ILE A 73 -17.58 -1.13 -12.69
C ILE A 73 -16.21 -1.11 -13.36
N LEU A 74 -16.14 -0.64 -14.61
CA LEU A 74 -14.85 -0.46 -15.30
C LEU A 74 -13.90 0.40 -14.46
N ASN A 75 -12.60 0.10 -14.52
CA ASN A 75 -11.58 0.89 -13.83
C ASN A 75 -11.19 2.15 -14.61
N ASP A 76 -11.51 2.18 -15.91
CA ASP A 76 -11.17 3.24 -16.87
C ASP A 76 -12.33 3.48 -17.85
N TYR A 77 -12.27 4.58 -18.61
CA TYR A 77 -13.19 4.86 -19.70
C TYR A 77 -13.17 3.75 -20.77
N LEU A 78 -14.34 3.48 -21.38
CA LEU A 78 -14.49 2.41 -22.38
C LEU A 78 -13.53 2.54 -23.59
N HIS A 79 -13.07 3.76 -23.90
CA HIS A 79 -12.10 3.99 -24.98
C HIS A 79 -10.68 3.52 -24.61
N ASN A 80 -10.21 3.77 -23.38
CA ASN A 80 -8.93 3.25 -22.88
C ASN A 80 -8.96 1.73 -22.75
N ILE A 81 -10.08 1.18 -22.27
CA ILE A 81 -10.32 -0.26 -22.21
C ILE A 81 -10.28 -0.90 -23.62
N LEU A 82 -10.74 -0.20 -24.67
CA LEU A 82 -10.60 -0.67 -26.05
C LEU A 82 -9.14 -0.70 -26.52
N ILE A 83 -8.32 0.30 -26.16
CA ILE A 83 -6.90 0.34 -26.51
C ILE A 83 -6.19 -0.88 -25.90
N LYS A 84 -6.43 -1.16 -24.62
CA LYS A 84 -5.92 -2.37 -23.94
C LYS A 84 -6.38 -3.66 -24.62
N PHE A 85 -7.69 -3.80 -24.89
CA PHE A 85 -8.23 -4.99 -25.57
C PHE A 85 -7.55 -5.24 -26.93
N CYS A 86 -7.41 -4.20 -27.75
CA CYS A 86 -6.77 -4.27 -29.07
C CYS A 86 -5.23 -4.44 -29.03
N ALA A 87 -4.59 -4.28 -27.86
CA ALA A 87 -3.18 -4.58 -27.67
C ALA A 87 -2.94 -6.05 -27.28
N GLU A 88 -3.87 -6.66 -26.54
CA GLU A 88 -3.78 -8.06 -26.11
C GLU A 88 -4.33 -9.07 -27.13
N HIS A 89 -5.25 -8.65 -28.01
CA HIS A 89 -5.90 -9.55 -28.97
C HIS A 89 -5.36 -9.34 -30.38
N THR A 90 -5.14 -10.44 -31.11
CA THR A 90 -4.63 -10.44 -32.49
C THR A 90 -5.58 -9.81 -33.51
N TYR A 91 -6.81 -9.48 -33.11
CA TYR A 91 -7.83 -8.85 -33.93
C TYR A 91 -8.35 -7.58 -33.27
N ARG A 92 -8.66 -6.56 -34.08
CA ARG A 92 -9.21 -5.28 -33.61
C ARG A 92 -10.73 -5.28 -33.69
N ILE A 93 -11.38 -4.66 -32.71
CA ILE A 93 -12.81 -4.37 -32.70
C ILE A 93 -13.05 -2.85 -32.62
N SER A 94 -14.22 -2.38 -33.04
CA SER A 94 -14.59 -0.97 -32.85
C SER A 94 -15.15 -0.71 -31.46
N LEU A 95 -15.10 0.54 -30.99
CA LEU A 95 -15.70 0.96 -29.71
C LEU A 95 -17.19 0.59 -29.63
N ALA A 96 -17.93 0.73 -30.74
CA ALA A 96 -19.33 0.32 -30.84
C ALA A 96 -19.54 -1.21 -30.75
N THR A 97 -18.52 -2.00 -31.11
CA THR A 97 -18.54 -3.47 -30.97
C THR A 97 -18.25 -3.88 -29.52
N LEU A 98 -17.23 -3.29 -28.90
CA LEU A 98 -16.92 -3.48 -27.47
C LEU A 98 -18.12 -3.06 -26.60
N ALA A 99 -18.72 -1.90 -26.86
CA ALA A 99 -19.91 -1.41 -26.16
C ALA A 99 -21.13 -2.33 -26.30
N ARG A 100 -21.24 -3.07 -27.42
CA ARG A 100 -22.34 -4.01 -27.69
C ARG A 100 -22.16 -5.35 -26.98
N TYR A 101 -20.93 -5.87 -26.93
CA TYR A 101 -20.64 -7.14 -26.28
C TYR A 101 -20.36 -7.02 -24.78
N ARG A 102 -20.12 -5.80 -24.25
CA ARG A 102 -20.05 -5.56 -22.80
C ARG A 102 -21.32 -6.07 -22.09
N PRO A 103 -21.21 -7.04 -21.17
CA PRO A 103 -22.36 -7.53 -20.40
C PRO A 103 -23.01 -6.43 -19.56
N LYS A 104 -24.34 -6.48 -19.38
CA LYS A 104 -25.09 -5.47 -18.62
C LYS A 104 -24.69 -5.33 -17.14
N TYR A 105 -24.10 -6.36 -16.55
CA TYR A 105 -23.59 -6.32 -15.17
C TYR A 105 -22.23 -5.63 -15.07
N ILE A 106 -21.56 -5.32 -16.19
CA ILE A 106 -20.35 -4.50 -16.24
C ILE A 106 -20.74 -3.07 -16.61
N CYS A 107 -20.80 -2.22 -15.59
CA CYS A 107 -21.20 -0.82 -15.69
C CYS A 107 -20.03 0.07 -16.14
N LEU A 108 -20.36 1.12 -16.89
CA LEU A 108 -19.40 2.19 -17.17
C LEU A 108 -19.00 2.91 -15.89
N VAL A 109 -17.76 3.38 -15.85
CA VAL A 109 -17.33 4.34 -14.83
C VAL A 109 -17.92 5.71 -15.12
N ASN A 110 -18.51 6.33 -14.09
CA ASN A 110 -18.85 7.74 -14.08
C ASN A 110 -17.99 8.39 -12.99
N TYR A 111 -17.01 9.20 -13.40
CA TYR A 111 -16.13 9.91 -12.47
C TYR A 111 -16.79 11.17 -11.92
N ALA A 112 -17.59 11.89 -12.73
CA ALA A 112 -18.31 13.10 -12.32
C ALA A 112 -19.37 12.85 -11.23
N SER A 113 -19.83 11.61 -11.05
CA SER A 113 -20.72 11.24 -9.93
C SER A 113 -19.97 10.87 -8.65
N ARG A 114 -18.65 11.06 -8.57
CA ARG A 114 -17.82 10.66 -7.42
C ARG A 114 -17.19 11.90 -6.79
N ASN A 115 -17.77 12.37 -5.69
CA ASN A 115 -17.18 13.37 -4.77
C ASN A 115 -15.96 12.80 -4.01
N THR A 116 -14.98 12.24 -4.73
CA THR A 116 -13.85 11.49 -4.17
C THR A 116 -12.52 11.77 -4.85
N CYS A 117 -12.45 12.74 -5.78
CA CYS A 117 -11.18 13.09 -6.44
C CYS A 117 -10.44 14.18 -5.64
N LEU A 118 -9.45 13.76 -4.86
CA LEU A 118 -8.53 14.65 -4.12
C LEU A 118 -7.23 14.91 -4.88
N CYS A 119 -7.18 14.66 -6.20
CA CYS A 119 -5.97 14.91 -6.97
C CYS A 119 -5.65 16.40 -7.03
N GLN A 120 -4.36 16.74 -7.11
CA GLN A 120 -3.89 18.12 -7.17
C GLN A 120 -4.66 18.95 -8.20
N LYS A 121 -4.94 18.42 -9.41
CA LYS A 121 -5.68 19.15 -10.45
C LYS A 121 -7.10 19.54 -10.04
N HIS A 122 -7.87 18.65 -9.41
CA HIS A 122 -9.22 18.98 -8.92
C HIS A 122 -9.18 19.83 -7.65
N GLN A 123 -8.19 19.63 -6.78
CA GLN A 123 -8.00 20.44 -5.59
C GLN A 123 -7.62 21.89 -5.94
N ASP A 124 -6.66 22.08 -6.85
CA ASP A 124 -6.25 23.38 -7.40
C ASP A 124 -7.43 24.08 -8.09
N PHE A 125 -8.26 23.33 -8.83
CA PHE A 125 -9.47 23.87 -9.46
C PHE A 125 -10.51 24.29 -8.39
N ALA A 126 -10.76 23.47 -7.37
CA ALA A 126 -11.65 23.83 -6.27
C ALA A 126 -11.14 25.04 -5.47
N LEU A 127 -9.83 25.17 -5.28
CA LEU A 127 -9.19 26.33 -4.65
C LEU A 127 -9.33 27.60 -5.52
N LYS A 128 -9.12 27.50 -6.84
CA LYS A 128 -9.37 28.59 -7.79
C LYS A 128 -10.84 29.03 -7.77
N LEU A 129 -11.79 28.09 -7.78
CA LEU A 129 -13.23 28.38 -7.67
C LEU A 129 -13.61 29.05 -6.34
N ARG A 130 -12.96 28.69 -5.22
CA ARG A 130 -13.13 29.39 -3.94
C ARG A 130 -12.64 30.83 -4.01
N CYS A 131 -11.51 31.10 -4.68
CA CYS A 131 -11.00 32.45 -4.90
C CYS A 131 -11.95 33.26 -5.81
N MET A 132 -12.32 32.71 -6.97
CA MET A 132 -13.31 33.30 -7.89
C MET A 132 -14.64 33.63 -7.18
N LYS A 133 -15.09 32.78 -6.25
CA LYS A 133 -16.29 33.03 -5.43
C LYS A 133 -16.12 34.18 -4.44
N GLN A 134 -14.93 34.35 -3.85
CA GLN A 134 -14.63 35.52 -3.01
C GLN A 134 -14.59 36.81 -3.83
N MET A 135 -14.17 36.74 -5.09
CA MET A 135 -14.21 37.84 -6.06
C MET A 135 -15.60 38.07 -6.69
N GLY A 136 -16.63 37.29 -6.33
CA GLY A 136 -17.98 37.39 -6.89
C GLY A 136 -18.15 36.87 -8.33
N VAL A 137 -17.12 36.24 -8.90
CA VAL A 137 -17.09 35.75 -10.30
C VAL A 137 -17.91 34.47 -10.48
N THR A 138 -17.92 33.58 -9.49
CA THR A 138 -18.71 32.32 -9.53
C THR A 138 -19.45 32.05 -8.23
N THR A 139 -20.54 31.29 -8.29
CA THR A 139 -21.38 30.94 -7.14
C THR A 139 -21.03 29.58 -6.52
N CYS A 140 -20.39 28.68 -7.28
CA CYS A 140 -20.13 27.30 -6.86
C CYS A 140 -18.63 27.03 -6.61
N THR A 141 -18.33 26.12 -5.68
CA THR A 141 -16.95 25.76 -5.28
C THR A 141 -16.59 24.32 -5.61
N SER A 142 -17.45 23.61 -6.35
CA SER A 142 -17.24 22.25 -6.82
C SER A 142 -16.84 22.29 -8.30
N PRO A 143 -15.67 21.75 -8.67
CA PRO A 143 -15.25 21.60 -10.08
C PRO A 143 -16.33 20.96 -10.96
N ASP A 144 -16.93 19.85 -10.52
CA ASP A 144 -17.91 19.11 -11.31
C ASP A 144 -19.21 19.89 -11.54
N GLN A 145 -19.69 20.63 -10.52
CA GLN A 145 -20.86 21.51 -10.67
C GLN A 145 -20.54 22.67 -11.61
N TYR A 146 -19.38 23.29 -11.46
CA TYR A 146 -18.95 24.41 -12.30
C TYR A 146 -18.83 24.01 -13.78
N VAL A 147 -18.15 22.88 -14.08
CA VAL A 147 -18.05 22.33 -15.44
C VAL A 147 -19.43 21.97 -16.01
N THR A 148 -20.32 21.42 -15.17
CA THR A 148 -21.71 21.09 -15.59
C THR A 148 -22.52 22.34 -15.95
N MET A 149 -22.34 23.43 -15.19
CA MET A 149 -23.06 24.70 -15.38
C MET A 149 -22.52 25.54 -16.54
N HIS A 150 -21.19 25.74 -16.61
CA HIS A 150 -20.55 26.71 -17.51
C HIS A 150 -20.08 26.09 -18.85
N ARG A 151 -19.79 24.77 -18.86
CA ARG A 151 -19.14 24.05 -19.99
C ARG A 151 -17.86 24.74 -20.47
N ASP A 152 -17.30 24.31 -21.60
CA ASP A 152 -16.00 24.79 -22.08
C ASP A 152 -15.98 26.31 -22.38
N ASN A 153 -17.08 26.87 -22.90
CA ASN A 153 -17.13 28.27 -23.30
C ASN A 153 -17.21 29.25 -22.11
N GLY A 154 -17.98 28.95 -21.06
CA GLY A 154 -18.14 29.87 -19.93
C GLY A 154 -16.89 30.00 -19.04
N ILE A 155 -15.98 29.03 -19.12
CA ILE A 155 -14.71 29.04 -18.36
C ILE A 155 -13.80 30.20 -18.83
N GLN A 156 -13.79 30.50 -20.14
CA GLN A 156 -12.96 31.55 -20.71
C GLN A 156 -13.38 32.94 -20.19
N GLU A 157 -14.68 33.24 -20.25
CA GLU A 157 -15.25 34.51 -19.78
C GLU A 157 -15.06 34.74 -18.27
N ASP A 158 -15.08 33.68 -17.46
CA ASP A 158 -14.86 33.77 -16.02
C ASP A 158 -13.38 33.90 -15.64
N LEU A 159 -12.45 33.41 -16.47
CA LEU A 159 -11.01 33.64 -16.31
C LEU A 159 -10.62 35.10 -16.64
N GLU A 160 -11.26 35.72 -17.64
CA GLU A 160 -11.00 37.11 -18.04
C GLU A 160 -11.41 38.13 -16.96
N LYS A 161 -12.34 37.78 -16.06
CA LYS A 161 -12.78 38.61 -14.93
C LYS A 161 -11.81 38.61 -13.74
N ILE A 162 -10.74 37.80 -13.77
CA ILE A 162 -9.80 37.67 -12.66
C ILE A 162 -8.68 38.70 -12.81
N THR A 163 -8.77 39.78 -12.03
CA THR A 163 -7.64 40.67 -11.79
C THR A 163 -6.50 39.89 -11.11
N LEU A 164 -5.32 39.90 -11.74
CA LEU A 164 -4.10 39.25 -11.23
C LEU A 164 -3.50 40.03 -10.05
N GLU A 165 -4.20 40.08 -8.92
CA GLU A 165 -3.61 40.53 -7.66
C GLU A 165 -2.56 39.54 -7.17
N LYS A 166 -1.49 40.05 -6.56
CA LYS A 166 -0.36 39.24 -6.08
C LYS A 166 -0.84 38.18 -5.09
N VAL A 167 -0.70 36.91 -5.48
CA VAL A 167 -1.02 35.76 -4.63
C VAL A 167 -0.27 35.87 -3.31
N ASN A 168 -1.01 36.12 -2.23
CA ASN A 168 -0.45 36.31 -0.90
C ASN A 168 -0.32 34.95 -0.20
N TYR A 169 0.90 34.41 -0.20
CA TYR A 169 1.19 33.10 0.38
C TYR A 169 1.12 33.15 1.91
N LYS A 170 0.18 32.39 2.48
CA LYS A 170 0.08 32.20 3.94
C LYS A 170 0.91 31.00 4.36
N GLN A 171 1.92 31.23 5.18
CA GLN A 171 2.66 30.15 5.86
C GLN A 171 1.72 29.41 6.82
N TRP A 172 1.87 28.09 6.91
CA TRP A 172 1.15 27.28 7.88
C TRP A 172 1.56 27.70 9.29
N LYS A 173 0.58 27.92 10.19
CA LYS A 173 0.84 28.26 11.61
C LYS A 173 0.81 27.04 12.54
N LYS A 174 0.00 26.04 12.21
CA LYS A 174 -0.23 24.85 13.02
C LYS A 174 -0.51 23.62 12.16
N VAL A 175 -0.14 22.46 12.67
CA VAL A 175 -0.48 21.15 12.10
C VAL A 175 -1.22 20.30 13.14
N LYS A 176 -2.26 19.60 12.68
CA LYS A 176 -2.97 18.58 13.45
C LYS A 176 -2.72 17.24 12.76
N ILE A 177 -1.94 16.39 13.42
CA ILE A 177 -1.66 15.03 12.96
C ILE A 177 -2.69 14.12 13.63
N VAL A 178 -3.31 13.25 12.85
CA VAL A 178 -4.32 12.29 13.31
C VAL A 178 -3.92 10.93 12.75
N ASP A 179 -3.78 9.95 13.63
CA ASP A 179 -3.02 8.74 13.34
C ASP A 179 -3.67 7.47 13.90
N ASP A 180 -3.60 6.37 13.13
CA ASP A 180 -4.22 5.07 13.43
C ASP A 180 -3.47 4.24 14.48
N SER A 181 -2.37 4.81 15.02
CA SER A 181 -1.76 4.44 16.29
C SER A 181 -1.08 3.06 16.43
N PRO A 182 -0.57 2.39 15.38
CA PRO A 182 0.28 1.22 15.57
C PRO A 182 1.49 1.53 16.47
N THR A 183 1.64 0.69 17.49
CA THR A 183 2.63 0.83 18.58
C THR A 183 4.07 0.78 18.07
N SER A 184 4.32 -0.02 17.04
CA SER A 184 5.62 -0.16 16.39
C SER A 184 6.06 1.04 15.56
N GLN A 185 5.15 1.96 15.21
CA GLN A 185 5.44 3.05 14.26
C GLN A 185 5.29 4.46 14.87
N TYR A 186 4.15 4.76 15.50
CA TYR A 186 3.78 6.15 15.79
C TYR A 186 3.59 6.48 17.28
N ARG A 187 3.43 5.47 18.15
CA ARG A 187 3.35 5.64 19.62
C ARG A 187 4.67 5.27 20.30
N ASN A 188 5.72 6.06 20.05
CA ASN A 188 7.07 5.83 20.59
C ASN A 188 7.75 7.12 21.08
N LYS A 189 8.90 6.96 21.75
CA LYS A 189 9.66 8.08 22.36
C LYS A 189 10.22 9.10 21.35
N SER A 190 10.59 8.68 20.12
CA SER A 190 11.14 9.60 19.11
C SER A 190 10.07 10.48 18.48
N ILE A 191 8.84 9.99 18.29
CA ILE A 191 7.71 10.83 17.88
C ILE A 191 7.41 11.91 18.93
N PHE A 192 7.51 11.60 20.23
CA PHE A 192 7.32 12.59 21.29
C PHE A 192 8.42 13.68 21.32
N ASP A 193 9.69 13.32 21.08
CA ASP A 193 10.77 14.30 20.91
C ASP A 193 10.58 15.17 19.65
N LEU A 194 10.16 14.56 18.54
CA LEU A 194 9.82 15.27 17.30
C LEU A 194 8.68 16.27 17.52
N ILE A 195 7.62 15.91 18.25
CA ILE A 195 6.53 16.84 18.60
C ILE A 195 7.08 17.99 19.44
N SER A 196 7.90 17.72 20.47
CA SER A 196 8.47 18.77 21.34
C SER A 196 9.40 19.75 20.60
N SER A 197 10.08 19.28 19.56
CA SER A 197 10.99 20.09 18.73
C SER A 197 10.34 20.66 17.46
N PHE A 198 9.05 20.39 17.22
CA PHE A 198 8.39 20.69 15.94
C PHE A 198 8.31 22.19 15.67
N GLU A 199 8.02 23.01 16.68
CA GLU A 199 7.96 24.46 16.54
C GLU A 199 9.34 25.05 16.25
N THR A 200 10.39 24.57 16.91
CA THR A 200 11.78 25.00 16.66
C THR A 200 12.27 24.58 15.26
N LYS A 201 11.90 23.38 14.79
CA LYS A 201 12.35 22.83 13.50
C LYS A 201 11.59 23.40 12.29
N PHE A 202 10.30 23.68 12.44
CA PHE A 202 9.41 24.02 11.31
C PHE A 202 8.69 25.36 11.44
N SER A 203 8.84 26.09 12.54
CA SER A 203 8.08 27.32 12.87
C SER A 203 6.56 27.10 12.84
N ILE A 204 6.11 25.89 13.17
CA ILE A 204 4.72 25.43 13.13
C ILE A 204 4.39 24.75 14.47
N LYS A 205 3.25 25.07 15.09
CA LYS A 205 2.81 24.32 16.28
C LYS A 205 2.18 22.98 15.90
N ALA A 206 2.73 21.88 16.41
CA ALA A 206 2.19 20.54 16.20
C ALA A 206 1.30 20.07 17.36
N SER A 207 0.28 19.31 16.98
CA SER A 207 -0.52 18.49 17.89
C SER A 207 -0.80 17.16 17.23
N TRP A 208 -0.69 16.08 18.01
CA TRP A 208 -0.86 14.71 17.56
C TRP A 208 -2.03 14.08 18.29
N HIS A 209 -2.93 13.47 17.54
CA HIS A 209 -4.11 12.78 18.04
C HIS A 209 -4.06 11.33 17.60
N TYR A 210 -4.23 10.44 18.57
CA TYR A 210 -4.15 9.00 18.38
C TYR A 210 -5.55 8.38 18.44
N PHE A 211 -5.88 7.50 17.51
CA PHE A 211 -7.05 6.62 17.60
C PHE A 211 -6.80 5.44 18.57
N GLU A 212 -7.82 4.62 18.79
CA GLU A 212 -7.70 3.36 19.55
C GLU A 212 -6.68 2.43 18.88
N CYS A 213 -5.85 1.76 19.70
CA CYS A 213 -4.83 0.84 19.21
C CYS A 213 -5.48 -0.40 18.57
N GLY A 214 -5.21 -0.68 17.28
CA GLY A 214 -5.60 -1.96 16.66
C GLY A 214 -6.01 -1.91 15.18
N HIS A 215 -5.99 -0.75 14.53
CA HIS A 215 -6.28 -0.63 13.10
C HIS A 215 -5.08 -0.02 12.39
N GLY A 216 -4.31 -0.83 11.65
CA GLY A 216 -3.13 -0.39 10.91
C GLY A 216 -3.34 -0.49 9.41
N LYS A 217 -4.07 0.47 8.83
CA LYS A 217 -4.26 0.66 7.38
C LYS A 217 -4.52 2.14 7.08
N GLY A 218 -3.45 2.91 7.05
CA GLY A 218 -3.48 4.34 6.75
C GLY A 218 -3.50 4.65 5.25
N PRO A 219 -3.68 5.93 4.87
CA PRO A 219 -3.49 6.39 3.49
C PRO A 219 -2.07 6.09 2.94
N CYS A 220 -1.08 6.04 3.81
CA CYS A 220 0.31 5.64 3.54
C CYS A 220 0.41 4.23 2.93
N ASP A 221 -0.29 3.23 3.50
CA ASP A 221 -0.34 1.87 2.97
C ASP A 221 -0.97 1.81 1.57
N GLY A 222 -1.96 2.66 1.32
CA GLY A 222 -2.59 2.80 0.01
C GLY A 222 -1.63 3.30 -1.06
N ILE A 223 -0.76 4.26 -0.72
CA ILE A 223 0.30 4.77 -1.61
C ILE A 223 1.35 3.68 -1.85
N GLY A 224 1.93 3.13 -0.78
CA GLY A 224 2.97 2.09 -0.87
C GLY A 224 2.50 0.84 -1.63
N GLY A 225 1.29 0.36 -1.35
CA GLY A 225 0.69 -0.78 -2.05
C GLY A 225 0.33 -0.49 -3.52
N THR A 226 0.08 0.77 -3.89
CA THR A 226 -0.14 1.17 -5.28
C THR A 226 1.19 1.25 -6.04
N THR A 227 2.21 1.87 -5.44
CA THR A 227 3.58 1.92 -5.96
C THR A 227 4.13 0.52 -6.22
N LYS A 228 4.09 -0.38 -5.23
CA LYS A 228 4.55 -1.78 -5.36
C LYS A 228 3.84 -2.51 -6.51
N ARG A 229 2.50 -2.43 -6.56
CA ARG A 229 1.70 -3.06 -7.61
C ARG A 229 2.02 -2.51 -9.02
N ASN A 230 2.31 -1.22 -9.14
CA ASN A 230 2.66 -0.61 -10.42
C ASN A 230 4.05 -1.07 -10.89
N ALA A 231 5.04 -1.12 -9.99
CA ALA A 231 6.38 -1.65 -10.29
C ALA A 231 6.31 -3.12 -10.71
N ASP A 232 5.62 -3.95 -9.93
CA ASP A 232 5.35 -5.37 -10.26
C ASP A 232 4.75 -5.53 -11.67
N ASN A 233 3.77 -4.70 -12.01
CA ASN A 233 3.12 -4.75 -13.31
C ASN A 233 4.03 -4.29 -14.45
N ALA A 234 4.91 -3.31 -14.22
CA ALA A 234 5.90 -2.89 -15.21
C ALA A 234 6.91 -4.00 -15.51
N VAL A 235 7.40 -4.69 -14.48
CA VAL A 235 8.30 -5.85 -14.60
C VAL A 235 7.60 -7.03 -15.27
N LYS A 236 6.38 -7.41 -14.81
CA LYS A 236 5.58 -8.51 -15.39
C LYS A 236 5.20 -8.29 -16.85
N GLN A 237 5.10 -7.03 -17.30
CA GLN A 237 4.84 -6.66 -18.70
C GLN A 237 6.11 -6.52 -19.55
N GLY A 238 7.31 -6.72 -18.98
CA GLY A 238 8.59 -6.51 -19.67
C GLY A 238 8.86 -5.06 -20.06
N LYS A 239 8.22 -4.09 -19.40
CA LYS A 239 8.37 -2.65 -19.66
C LYS A 239 9.53 -2.01 -18.91
N ALA A 240 9.88 -2.58 -17.76
CA ALA A 240 11.00 -2.16 -16.94
C ALA A 240 11.71 -3.40 -16.38
N THR A 241 13.03 -3.32 -16.26
CA THR A 241 13.82 -4.23 -15.44
C THR A 241 14.18 -3.47 -14.19
N ILE A 242 13.78 -3.98 -13.02
CA ILE A 242 14.07 -3.36 -11.73
C ILE A 242 14.82 -4.40 -10.91
N GLN A 243 16.10 -4.15 -10.62
CA GLN A 243 16.94 -5.02 -9.78
C GLN A 243 17.32 -4.34 -8.46
N ASP A 244 17.47 -3.01 -8.46
CA ASP A 244 17.83 -2.24 -7.27
C ASP A 244 16.97 -0.96 -7.10
N GLY A 245 17.29 -0.16 -6.08
CA GLY A 245 16.60 1.10 -5.79
C GLY A 245 16.86 2.21 -6.82
N HIS A 246 17.96 2.15 -7.57
CA HIS A 246 18.28 3.11 -8.62
C HIS A 246 17.47 2.81 -9.89
N ASP A 247 17.37 1.54 -10.29
CA ASP A 247 16.43 1.09 -11.34
C ASP A 247 14.99 1.45 -10.99
N PHE A 248 14.60 1.23 -9.72
CA PHE A 248 13.27 1.58 -9.24
C PHE A 248 12.99 3.09 -9.41
N MET A 249 13.95 3.94 -9.02
CA MET A 249 13.85 5.38 -9.18
C MET A 249 13.80 5.80 -10.66
N ALA A 250 14.61 5.17 -11.52
CA ALA A 250 14.62 5.44 -12.97
C ALA A 250 13.28 5.09 -13.62
N TRP A 251 12.71 3.92 -13.32
CA TRP A 251 11.34 3.56 -13.74
C TRP A 251 10.32 4.57 -13.21
N ALA A 252 10.37 4.88 -11.92
CA ALA A 252 9.40 5.77 -11.26
C ALA A 252 9.41 7.20 -11.82
N LEU A 253 10.57 7.69 -12.28
CA LEU A 253 10.71 8.96 -13.00
C LEU A 253 10.22 8.88 -14.46
N SER A 254 10.37 7.73 -15.13
CA SER A 254 9.86 7.53 -16.49
C SER A 254 8.32 7.48 -16.55
N GLU A 255 7.65 7.11 -15.45
CA GLU A 255 6.21 6.90 -15.35
C GLU A 255 5.45 8.25 -15.22
N SER A 256 5.50 9.04 -16.29
CA SER A 256 4.97 10.42 -16.43
C SER A 256 3.46 10.62 -16.12
N ALA A 257 2.73 9.57 -15.77
CA ALA A 257 1.33 9.60 -15.35
C ALA A 257 1.12 9.50 -13.82
N SER A 258 2.17 9.25 -13.03
CA SER A 258 2.09 9.12 -11.57
C SER A 258 1.82 10.47 -10.88
N GLN A 259 0.93 10.46 -9.88
CA GLN A 259 0.77 11.58 -8.92
C GLN A 259 1.60 11.37 -7.63
N ILE A 260 2.29 10.25 -7.54
CA ILE A 260 3.19 9.92 -6.43
C ILE A 260 4.57 10.47 -6.79
N SER A 261 5.09 11.36 -5.96
CA SER A 261 6.47 11.85 -6.01
C SER A 261 7.40 10.86 -5.32
N TYR A 262 8.49 10.49 -5.99
CA TYR A 262 9.50 9.60 -5.46
C TYR A 262 10.74 10.38 -5.03
N ARG A 263 11.39 9.94 -3.95
CA ARG A 263 12.71 10.41 -3.53
C ARG A 263 13.58 9.19 -3.28
N TYR A 264 14.72 9.13 -3.96
CA TYR A 264 15.78 8.18 -3.62
C TYR A 264 16.49 8.67 -2.35
N ILE A 265 16.84 7.74 -1.47
CA ILE A 265 17.67 7.99 -0.29
C ILE A 265 18.91 7.10 -0.47
N SER A 266 20.10 7.69 -0.47
CA SER A 266 21.34 6.92 -0.59
C SER A 266 21.67 6.19 0.71
N THR A 267 22.49 5.13 0.63
CA THR A 267 23.02 4.44 1.82
C THR A 267 23.77 5.42 2.73
N GLU A 268 24.49 6.39 2.16
CA GLU A 268 25.19 7.44 2.90
C GLU A 268 24.22 8.40 3.62
N GLU A 269 23.16 8.87 2.95
CA GLU A 269 22.10 9.68 3.58
C GLU A 269 21.42 8.90 4.72
N PHE A 270 21.19 7.59 4.52
CA PHE A 270 20.59 6.71 5.51
C PHE A 270 21.47 6.53 6.75
N GLU A 271 22.75 6.15 6.61
CA GLU A 271 23.64 5.92 7.76
C GLU A 271 23.96 7.22 8.52
N ASN A 272 24.08 8.36 7.82
CA ASN A 272 24.20 9.67 8.47
C ASN A 272 22.95 9.99 9.31
N SER A 273 21.75 9.82 8.73
CA SER A 273 20.47 10.05 9.43
C SER A 273 20.29 9.09 10.61
N ARG A 274 20.68 7.82 10.43
CA ARG A 274 20.66 6.79 11.46
C ARG A 274 21.52 7.19 12.66
N THR A 275 22.75 7.64 12.40
CA THR A 275 23.70 8.06 13.44
C THR A 275 23.19 9.28 14.21
N GLU A 276 22.57 10.26 13.53
CA GLU A 276 21.91 11.40 14.19
C GLU A 276 20.77 10.93 15.12
N ILE A 277 19.89 10.07 14.60
CA ILE A 277 18.77 9.51 15.36
C ILE A 277 19.26 8.70 16.55
N GLU A 278 20.20 7.77 16.38
CA GLU A 278 20.73 6.93 17.48
C GLU A 278 21.39 7.77 18.58
N ASN A 279 22.09 8.84 18.24
CA ASN A 279 22.62 9.78 19.23
C ASN A 279 21.50 10.54 19.95
N ARG A 280 20.47 11.02 19.24
CA ARG A 280 19.31 11.66 19.86
C ARG A 280 18.51 10.69 20.75
N LEU A 281 18.42 9.41 20.37
CA LEU A 281 17.76 8.36 21.15
C LEU A 281 18.39 8.11 22.53
N LYS A 282 19.67 8.50 22.72
CA LYS A 282 20.39 8.45 24.01
C LYS A 282 19.96 9.57 24.96
N GLU A 283 19.57 10.74 24.44
CA GLU A 283 19.17 11.90 25.25
C GLU A 283 17.72 11.83 25.74
N ILE A 284 16.86 11.09 25.05
CA ILE A 284 15.41 11.03 25.32
C ILE A 284 15.01 9.87 26.24
N LYS A 285 13.91 10.03 26.97
CA LYS A 285 13.31 9.02 27.86
C LYS A 285 11.89 8.64 27.42
N PRO A 286 11.41 7.42 27.74
CA PRO A 286 10.02 7.03 27.51
C PRO A 286 9.02 7.92 28.27
N VAL A 287 7.89 8.24 27.63
CA VAL A 287 6.79 9.01 28.22
C VAL A 287 5.88 8.06 29.02
N LYS A 288 5.54 8.44 30.27
CA LYS A 288 4.73 7.58 31.14
C LYS A 288 3.31 7.46 30.58
N GLY A 289 2.79 6.24 30.58
CA GLY A 289 1.43 5.95 30.13
C GLY A 289 1.23 6.07 28.61
N THR A 290 2.27 6.03 27.78
CA THR A 290 2.23 6.14 26.30
C THR A 290 1.02 5.46 25.64
N MET A 291 0.69 4.24 26.06
CA MET A 291 -0.44 3.46 25.52
C MET A 291 -1.84 4.03 25.83
N LYS A 292 -1.98 4.81 26.91
CA LYS A 292 -3.24 5.46 27.31
C LYS A 292 -3.45 6.83 26.67
N LEU A 293 -2.41 7.43 26.08
CA LEU A 293 -2.46 8.79 25.55
C LEU A 293 -3.21 8.84 24.21
N HIS A 294 -4.23 9.69 24.12
CA HIS A 294 -4.99 9.93 22.88
C HIS A 294 -4.77 11.33 22.29
N ALA A 295 -4.16 12.25 23.05
CA ALA A 295 -3.68 13.51 22.51
C ALA A 295 -2.35 13.95 23.13
N VAL A 296 -1.50 14.54 22.28
CA VAL A 296 -0.22 15.15 22.64
C VAL A 296 -0.09 16.51 21.94
N ALA A 297 0.40 17.52 22.66
CA ALA A 297 0.72 18.84 22.11
C ALA A 297 2.15 19.25 22.49
N ALA A 298 2.81 19.97 21.59
CA ALA A 298 4.16 20.49 21.80
C ALA A 298 4.19 21.56 22.91
N ILE A 299 5.25 21.55 23.72
CA ILE A 299 5.74 22.70 24.49
C ILE A 299 7.21 22.89 24.11
N ALA A 300 7.75 24.08 24.32
CA ALA A 300 9.19 24.32 24.25
C ALA A 300 10.01 23.44 25.23
N ASP A 301 11.32 23.36 24.95
CA ASP A 301 12.36 22.81 25.85
C ASP A 301 12.22 21.31 26.17
N GLY A 302 11.80 20.49 25.21
CA GLY A 302 11.72 19.04 25.42
C GLY A 302 10.64 18.64 26.43
N ARG A 303 9.54 19.40 26.44
CA ARG A 303 8.33 19.12 27.20
C ARG A 303 7.15 18.94 26.24
N ILE A 304 6.16 18.17 26.66
CA ILE A 304 4.91 17.92 25.93
C ILE A 304 3.74 17.96 26.90
N LEU A 305 2.57 18.34 26.40
CA LEU A 305 1.30 18.14 27.09
C LEU A 305 0.68 16.84 26.60
N THR A 306 0.20 16.03 27.54
CA THR A 306 -0.35 14.69 27.27
C THR A 306 -1.73 14.56 27.89
N LYS A 307 -2.62 13.81 27.23
CA LYS A 307 -3.99 13.55 27.74
C LYS A 307 -4.49 12.18 27.32
N GLU A 308 -5.16 11.49 28.25
CA GLU A 308 -5.77 10.17 27.99
C GLU A 308 -7.03 10.24 27.10
N THR A 309 -7.60 11.43 26.89
CA THR A 309 -8.73 11.67 25.99
C THR A 309 -8.42 12.78 25.00
N THR A 310 -8.87 12.62 23.75
CA THR A 310 -8.71 13.67 22.73
C THR A 310 -9.50 14.92 23.11
N CYS A 311 -8.85 16.07 23.06
CA CYS A 311 -9.49 17.37 23.17
C CYS A 311 -9.24 18.20 21.90
N VAL A 312 -10.24 18.95 21.45
CA VAL A 312 -10.16 19.84 20.27
C VAL A 312 -10.89 21.18 20.48
N CYS A 313 -11.21 21.55 21.72
CA CYS A 313 -11.97 22.77 22.03
C CYS A 313 -11.16 24.06 21.74
N GLN A 314 -11.87 25.19 21.63
CA GLN A 314 -11.29 26.52 21.36
C GLN A 314 -10.44 27.07 22.53
N GLU A 315 -10.60 26.52 23.73
CA GLU A 315 -9.74 26.82 24.88
C GLU A 315 -8.38 26.13 24.79
N CYS A 316 -8.32 24.90 24.26
CA CYS A 316 -7.05 24.21 24.01
C CYS A 316 -6.39 24.66 22.71
N PHE A 317 -7.18 24.95 21.66
CA PHE A 317 -6.68 25.21 20.31
C PHE A 317 -7.22 26.54 19.76
N GLY A 318 -6.38 27.57 19.81
CA GLY A 318 -6.63 28.86 19.17
C GLY A 318 -6.20 28.89 17.70
N ASP A 319 -6.22 30.10 17.12
CA ASP A 319 -5.79 30.32 15.74
C ASP A 319 -4.29 30.04 15.55
N ASP A 320 -3.46 30.43 16.51
CA ASP A 320 -2.00 30.24 16.51
C ASP A 320 -1.53 28.91 17.11
N GLY A 321 -2.44 27.94 17.32
CA GLY A 321 -2.10 26.58 17.79
C GLY A 321 -2.58 26.27 19.21
N PHE A 322 -1.83 25.42 19.92
CA PHE A 322 -2.18 25.03 21.28
C PHE A 322 -1.98 26.20 22.27
N LYS A 323 -2.88 26.32 23.26
CA LYS A 323 -2.82 27.32 24.34
C LYS A 323 -2.42 26.65 25.65
N GLU A 324 -1.24 26.96 26.15
CA GLU A 324 -0.72 26.45 27.44
C GLU A 324 -1.60 26.84 28.64
N THR A 325 -2.33 27.95 28.55
CA THR A 325 -3.24 28.47 29.59
C THR A 325 -4.64 27.85 29.59
N THR A 326 -4.79 26.61 29.11
CA THR A 326 -6.10 25.93 29.03
C THR A 326 -6.52 25.32 30.37
N ASN A 327 -7.81 25.46 30.71
CA ASN A 327 -8.41 24.84 31.91
C ASN A 327 -8.75 23.35 31.73
N CYS A 328 -8.43 22.76 30.58
CA CYS A 328 -8.62 21.33 30.35
C CYS A 328 -7.53 20.50 31.06
N ASN A 329 -7.91 19.35 31.61
CA ASN A 329 -6.99 18.41 32.27
C ASN A 329 -5.93 17.85 31.29
N TRP A 330 -4.79 18.53 31.17
CA TRP A 330 -3.60 18.09 30.44
C TRP A 330 -2.45 17.90 31.42
N THR A 331 -1.63 16.87 31.19
CA THR A 331 -0.47 16.55 32.03
C THR A 331 0.82 16.88 31.30
N VAL A 332 1.64 17.76 31.88
CA VAL A 332 2.99 18.05 31.38
C VAL A 332 3.89 16.83 31.60
N GLN A 333 4.56 16.38 30.54
CA GLN A 333 5.62 15.37 30.63
C GLN A 333 6.88 15.88 29.92
N SER A 334 8.05 15.48 30.43
CA SER A 334 9.35 15.78 29.84
C SER A 334 9.80 14.59 28.99
N VAL A 335 10.32 14.85 27.78
CA VAL A 335 10.86 13.81 26.87
C VAL A 335 12.37 13.65 26.98
N LEU A 336 13.08 14.61 27.59
CA LEU A 336 14.53 14.59 27.78
C LEU A 336 14.93 13.93 29.10
N LYS A 337 16.09 13.27 29.14
CA LYS A 337 16.75 12.88 30.41
C LYS A 337 17.22 14.12 31.16
N ASN A 338 17.25 14.06 32.49
CA ASN A 338 17.84 15.15 33.30
C ASN A 338 19.36 15.12 33.12
N ARG A 339 20.00 16.30 33.04
CA ARG A 339 21.46 16.40 32.84
C ARG A 339 22.29 15.88 34.02
N ASP A 340 21.69 15.70 35.20
CA ASP A 340 22.36 15.24 36.42
C ASP A 340 22.64 13.72 36.47
N GLN A 341 22.44 12.99 35.35
CA GLN A 341 22.77 11.57 35.20
C GLN A 341 23.66 11.30 33.97
N LEU A 342 24.68 12.14 33.80
CA LEU A 342 25.81 11.89 32.89
C LEU A 342 27.10 11.77 33.71
N THR A 343 27.32 10.60 34.33
CA THR A 343 28.66 10.18 34.74
C THR A 343 29.39 9.58 33.53
N PRO A 344 30.63 9.98 33.24
CA PRO A 344 31.42 9.35 32.18
C PRO A 344 31.94 8.00 32.69
N ASP A 345 31.51 6.91 32.06
CA ASP A 345 32.02 5.58 32.36
C ASP A 345 33.11 5.20 31.34
N VAL A 346 34.35 5.19 31.81
CA VAL A 346 35.54 4.70 31.09
C VAL A 346 36.07 3.53 31.90
N HIS A 347 36.23 2.39 31.23
CA HIS A 347 36.69 1.10 31.73
C HIS A 347 37.69 1.14 32.92
N GLN A 348 37.50 0.24 33.90
CA GLN A 348 38.37 -0.95 33.97
C GLN A 348 37.88 -2.09 34.90
N THR A 349 37.80 -3.30 34.31
CA THR A 349 38.16 -4.63 34.85
C THR A 349 37.80 -5.08 36.28
N GLU A 350 37.02 -6.17 36.30
CA GLU A 350 37.31 -7.47 36.98
C GLU A 350 36.88 -7.77 38.44
N ILE A 351 36.28 -8.98 38.55
CA ILE A 351 36.36 -9.99 39.62
C ILE A 351 35.36 -9.95 40.81
N ASP A 352 34.37 -10.84 40.67
CA ASP A 352 33.90 -11.90 41.58
C ASP A 352 33.06 -11.66 42.87
N GLU A 353 31.90 -12.33 42.84
CA GLU A 353 31.40 -13.35 43.79
C GLU A 353 30.33 -13.06 44.90
N VAL A 354 29.37 -14.01 44.92
CA VAL A 354 28.62 -14.62 46.05
C VAL A 354 27.20 -14.13 46.45
N GLU A 355 26.25 -15.04 46.13
CA GLU A 355 25.02 -15.49 46.84
C GLU A 355 23.91 -14.53 47.35
N ILE A 356 22.66 -14.82 46.91
CA ILE A 356 21.51 -15.09 47.82
C ILE A 356 20.73 -16.31 47.27
N GLN A 357 20.21 -17.15 48.19
CA GLN A 357 19.70 -18.50 47.91
C GLN A 357 18.18 -18.60 47.62
N ASN A 358 17.87 -19.53 46.71
CA ASN A 358 16.71 -20.45 46.60
C ASN A 358 15.30 -20.08 47.09
N ASN A 359 14.32 -20.26 46.20
CA ASN A 359 13.13 -21.07 46.49
C ASN A 359 12.65 -21.82 45.22
N GLU A 360 12.51 -23.14 45.36
CA GLU A 360 12.04 -24.14 44.38
C GLU A 360 10.48 -24.14 44.28
N VAL A 361 9.72 -24.75 43.34
CA VAL A 361 9.82 -25.64 42.15
C VAL A 361 8.41 -25.63 41.46
N PRO A 362 8.07 -26.20 40.27
CA PRO A 362 8.78 -27.09 39.31
C PRO A 362 9.07 -26.43 37.93
N THR A 363 10.05 -26.86 37.11
CA THR A 363 10.07 -28.07 36.24
C THR A 363 8.86 -28.09 35.25
N GLU A 364 8.96 -28.14 33.92
CA GLU A 364 10.02 -28.48 32.93
C GLU A 364 9.79 -27.55 31.69
N ILE A 365 10.54 -27.46 30.58
CA ILE A 365 11.56 -28.30 29.93
C ILE A 365 12.62 -27.37 29.28
N GLU A 366 13.89 -27.76 29.22
CA GLU A 366 14.89 -27.15 28.32
C GLU A 366 15.01 -27.96 27.01
N ILE A 367 14.90 -27.29 25.86
CA ILE A 367 15.34 -27.83 24.57
C ILE A 367 16.49 -26.96 24.08
N SER A 368 17.69 -27.53 24.04
CA SER A 368 18.88 -26.83 23.57
C SER A 368 18.87 -26.67 22.05
N LEU A 369 18.94 -25.42 21.56
CA LEU A 369 19.46 -25.18 20.22
C LEU A 369 20.98 -25.21 20.26
N ASP A 370 21.55 -26.10 19.47
CA ASP A 370 22.98 -26.28 19.26
C ASP A 370 23.65 -24.96 18.80
N ASP A 371 24.74 -24.55 19.45
CA ASP A 371 25.54 -23.31 19.23
C ASP A 371 26.13 -23.17 17.79
N GLN A 372 25.78 -24.12 16.92
CA GLN A 372 26.30 -24.29 15.58
C GLN A 372 25.35 -23.81 14.47
N ILE A 373 24.09 -23.46 14.78
CA ILE A 373 23.14 -22.99 13.76
C ILE A 373 23.34 -21.49 13.50
N LYS A 374 23.97 -21.16 12.37
CA LYS A 374 24.26 -19.78 11.94
C LYS A 374 23.53 -19.44 10.64
N ILE A 375 23.39 -18.14 10.34
CA ILE A 375 22.84 -17.68 9.05
C ILE A 375 23.59 -18.37 7.90
N GLY A 376 22.84 -18.94 6.97
CA GLY A 376 23.36 -19.74 5.87
C GLY A 376 23.50 -21.25 6.13
N SER A 377 23.29 -21.73 7.36
CA SER A 377 23.25 -23.16 7.66
C SER A 377 22.01 -23.83 7.08
N TYR A 378 22.09 -25.12 6.79
CA TYR A 378 20.92 -25.93 6.45
C TYR A 378 20.33 -26.59 7.70
N VAL A 379 19.01 -26.63 7.79
CA VAL A 379 18.25 -27.16 8.92
C VAL A 379 17.04 -27.96 8.43
N ALA A 380 16.63 -28.95 9.24
CA ALA A 380 15.33 -29.58 9.14
C ALA A 380 14.36 -28.87 10.09
N ALA A 381 13.20 -28.44 9.58
CA ALA A 381 12.19 -27.74 10.38
C ALA A 381 10.77 -28.23 10.06
N ILE A 382 9.88 -28.11 11.04
CA ILE A 382 8.47 -28.52 10.92
C ILE A 382 7.63 -27.33 10.45
N TYR A 383 6.91 -27.54 9.35
CA TYR A 383 5.87 -26.63 8.87
C TYR A 383 4.63 -27.44 8.50
N ASP A 384 3.45 -27.00 8.93
CA ASP A 384 2.15 -27.69 8.74
C ASP A 384 2.18 -29.21 9.06
N ASN A 385 2.87 -29.58 10.15
CA ASN A 385 3.11 -30.96 10.59
C ASN A 385 3.87 -31.86 9.58
N ILE A 386 4.68 -31.26 8.72
CA ILE A 386 5.57 -31.96 7.77
C ILE A 386 7.01 -31.44 7.95
N VAL A 387 7.99 -32.33 7.82
CA VAL A 387 9.42 -31.95 7.83
C VAL A 387 9.85 -31.45 6.47
N TYR A 388 10.37 -30.22 6.45
CA TYR A 388 11.00 -29.62 5.29
C TYR A 388 12.47 -29.32 5.57
N MET A 389 13.32 -29.58 4.57
CA MET A 389 14.71 -29.14 4.58
C MET A 389 14.78 -27.72 4.05
N GLY A 390 15.55 -26.86 4.70
CA GLY A 390 15.69 -25.46 4.30
C GLY A 390 17.04 -24.86 4.69
N LYS A 391 17.27 -23.64 4.23
CA LYS A 391 18.44 -22.84 4.54
C LYS A 391 18.03 -21.64 5.40
N VAL A 392 18.73 -21.43 6.51
CA VAL A 392 18.54 -20.26 7.38
C VAL A 392 18.95 -19.00 6.62
N VAL A 393 18.02 -18.07 6.48
CA VAL A 393 18.21 -16.75 5.86
C VAL A 393 18.45 -15.68 6.93
N GLU A 394 17.73 -15.75 8.06
CA GLU A 394 17.76 -14.76 9.14
C GLU A 394 17.45 -15.43 10.48
N ILE A 395 17.89 -14.84 11.59
CA ILE A 395 17.68 -15.35 12.96
C ILE A 395 17.26 -14.18 13.85
N ASP A 396 16.08 -14.26 14.46
CA ASP A 396 15.60 -13.36 15.50
C ASP A 396 15.73 -14.05 16.86
N ALA A 397 16.86 -13.83 17.53
CA ALA A 397 17.14 -14.44 18.84
C ALA A 397 16.25 -13.89 19.98
N PRO A 398 15.88 -12.59 20.04
CA PRO A 398 14.90 -12.07 20.98
C PRO A 398 13.53 -12.75 20.91
N GLU A 399 12.95 -12.90 19.71
CA GLU A 399 11.62 -13.51 19.52
C GLU A 399 11.68 -15.05 19.40
N LYS A 400 12.89 -15.63 19.31
CA LYS A 400 13.15 -17.08 19.13
C LYS A 400 12.56 -17.64 17.83
N GLU A 401 12.66 -16.89 16.74
CA GLU A 401 12.23 -17.32 15.39
C GLU A 401 13.38 -17.29 14.38
N MET A 402 13.32 -18.17 13.38
CA MET A 402 14.27 -18.24 12.26
C MET A 402 13.55 -18.09 10.93
N ASN A 403 14.06 -17.26 10.03
CA ASN A 403 13.58 -17.21 8.65
C ASN A 403 14.27 -18.30 7.84
N ILE A 404 13.50 -19.26 7.32
CA ILE A 404 14.01 -20.42 6.58
C ILE A 404 13.45 -20.41 5.17
N SER A 405 14.34 -20.49 4.18
CA SER A 405 13.99 -20.77 2.79
C SER A 405 13.89 -22.27 2.60
N PHE A 406 12.72 -22.78 2.19
CA PHE A 406 12.43 -24.21 2.11
C PHE A 406 12.66 -24.85 0.74
N MET A 407 13.04 -26.12 0.76
CA MET A 407 13.22 -26.96 -0.42
C MET A 407 12.12 -28.02 -0.52
N GLY A 408 11.53 -28.17 -1.71
CA GLY A 408 10.56 -29.24 -1.97
C GLY A 408 11.24 -30.60 -2.15
N ARG A 409 10.67 -31.66 -1.57
CA ARG A 409 11.10 -33.05 -1.82
C ARG A 409 11.00 -33.38 -3.31
N GLY A 410 12.04 -34.00 -3.85
CA GLY A 410 12.16 -34.42 -5.25
C GLY A 410 11.44 -35.74 -5.54
N LYS A 411 11.56 -36.23 -6.79
CA LYS A 411 10.99 -37.52 -7.22
C LYS A 411 11.82 -38.74 -6.82
N LEU A 412 13.05 -38.53 -6.37
CA LEU A 412 13.98 -39.54 -5.91
C LEU A 412 14.30 -39.25 -4.44
N GLU A 413 14.49 -40.30 -3.65
CA GLU A 413 14.85 -40.18 -2.24
C GLU A 413 16.16 -39.40 -2.06
N GLY A 414 16.28 -38.65 -0.97
CA GLY A 414 17.40 -37.74 -0.72
C GLY A 414 17.50 -36.50 -1.63
N HIS A 415 16.72 -36.41 -2.72
CA HIS A 415 16.77 -35.27 -3.64
C HIS A 415 15.79 -34.17 -3.22
N TYR A 416 16.26 -32.93 -3.22
CA TYR A 416 15.49 -31.74 -2.88
C TYR A 416 15.67 -30.67 -3.97
N ARG A 417 14.67 -29.79 -4.10
CA ARG A 417 14.63 -28.76 -5.15
C ARG A 417 14.20 -27.42 -4.59
N TRP A 418 14.94 -26.38 -4.94
CA TRP A 418 14.50 -25.00 -4.74
C TRP A 418 13.30 -24.68 -5.64
N PRO A 419 12.18 -24.17 -5.09
CA PRO A 419 11.04 -23.71 -5.88
C PRO A 419 11.45 -22.59 -6.86
N SER A 420 10.64 -22.35 -7.90
CA SER A 420 10.93 -21.30 -8.91
C SER A 420 10.71 -19.87 -8.40
N THR A 421 10.09 -19.74 -7.23
CA THR A 421 9.96 -18.53 -6.43
C THR A 421 10.40 -18.94 -5.03
N GLU A 422 11.23 -18.15 -4.37
CA GLU A 422 11.74 -18.49 -3.03
C GLU A 422 10.58 -18.60 -2.04
N ASP A 423 10.61 -19.63 -1.21
CA ASP A 423 9.55 -20.00 -0.27
C ASP A 423 10.12 -19.86 1.15
N THR A 424 10.01 -18.64 1.69
CA THR A 424 10.62 -18.22 2.95
C THR A 424 9.57 -17.99 4.03
N VAL A 425 9.78 -18.60 5.20
CA VAL A 425 8.83 -18.59 6.32
C VAL A 425 9.58 -18.44 7.64
N TRP A 426 9.01 -17.68 8.58
CA TRP A 426 9.48 -17.58 9.96
C TRP A 426 8.99 -18.78 10.79
N ILE A 427 9.92 -19.43 11.49
CA ILE A 427 9.69 -20.67 12.24
C ILE A 427 10.30 -20.53 13.64
N ASP A 428 9.48 -20.73 14.66
CA ASP A 428 9.87 -20.81 16.08
C ASP A 428 10.97 -21.88 16.31
N PHE A 429 11.95 -21.55 17.15
CA PHE A 429 13.08 -22.42 17.52
C PHE A 429 12.62 -23.83 17.96
N THR A 430 11.49 -23.97 18.64
CA THR A 430 10.90 -25.26 19.06
C THR A 430 10.52 -26.19 17.90
N LYS A 431 10.39 -25.67 16.69
CA LYS A 431 10.06 -26.43 15.47
C LYS A 431 11.28 -26.73 14.60
N ILE A 432 12.48 -26.38 15.05
CA ILE A 432 13.75 -26.72 14.40
C ILE A 432 14.24 -28.05 14.97
N LEU A 433 14.33 -29.07 14.11
CA LEU A 433 14.62 -30.45 14.54
C LEU A 433 16.12 -30.71 14.67
N CYS A 434 16.90 -30.29 13.69
CA CYS A 434 18.35 -30.44 13.66
C CYS A 434 18.98 -29.56 12.57
N ARG A 435 20.29 -29.30 12.72
CA ARG A 435 21.16 -28.89 11.63
C ARG A 435 21.45 -30.09 10.74
N VAL A 436 21.50 -29.88 9.43
CA VAL A 436 21.91 -30.88 8.43
C VAL A 436 23.13 -30.39 7.65
N ASN A 437 23.89 -31.29 7.04
CA ASN A 437 25.09 -30.92 6.29
C ASN A 437 24.73 -30.21 4.96
N ASP A 438 25.71 -29.47 4.43
CA ASP A 438 25.56 -28.76 3.15
C ASP A 438 25.27 -29.74 2.00
N PRO A 439 24.14 -29.60 1.28
CA PRO A 439 23.73 -30.59 0.29
C PRO A 439 24.50 -30.43 -1.03
N THR A 440 24.72 -31.55 -1.70
CA THR A 440 25.48 -31.62 -2.95
C THR A 440 24.62 -31.27 -4.16
N PRO A 441 25.03 -30.34 -5.05
CA PRO A 441 24.26 -30.01 -6.25
C PRO A 441 24.34 -31.12 -7.31
N THR A 442 23.21 -31.46 -7.96
CA THR A 442 23.14 -32.59 -8.91
C THR A 442 22.74 -32.20 -10.34
N GLY A 443 23.50 -32.70 -11.31
CA GLY A 443 23.20 -32.64 -12.74
C GLY A 443 23.32 -31.25 -13.39
N ARG A 444 22.73 -31.10 -14.58
CA ARG A 444 22.80 -29.85 -15.39
C ARG A 444 21.94 -28.70 -14.85
N SER A 445 21.18 -28.89 -13.76
CA SER A 445 20.26 -27.89 -13.23
C SER A 445 20.71 -27.40 -11.86
N ARG A 446 21.10 -26.12 -11.76
CA ARG A 446 21.58 -25.47 -10.51
C ARG A 446 20.54 -25.36 -9.37
N ARG A 447 19.43 -26.12 -9.43
CA ARG A 447 18.29 -26.05 -8.50
C ARG A 447 17.92 -27.39 -7.86
N VAL A 448 18.66 -28.47 -8.15
CA VAL A 448 18.46 -29.79 -7.54
C VAL A 448 19.68 -30.14 -6.71
N PHE A 449 19.43 -30.58 -5.48
CA PHE A 449 20.41 -30.83 -4.43
C PHE A 449 20.13 -32.19 -3.80
N VAL A 450 21.16 -32.85 -3.27
CA VAL A 450 21.05 -34.13 -2.57
C VAL A 450 21.69 -33.99 -1.19
N PHE A 451 20.90 -34.23 -0.16
CA PHE A 451 21.38 -34.38 1.22
C PHE A 451 21.89 -35.80 1.45
N GLN A 452 22.76 -35.98 2.45
CA GLN A 452 23.21 -37.32 2.84
C GLN A 452 22.03 -38.12 3.40
N ILE A 453 22.06 -39.45 3.24
CA ILE A 453 20.95 -40.32 3.65
C ILE A 453 20.81 -40.29 5.18
N GLU A 454 21.93 -40.15 5.88
CA GLU A 454 22.07 -40.02 7.32
C GLU A 454 21.38 -38.75 7.84
N ASP A 455 21.54 -37.61 7.17
CA ASP A 455 20.89 -36.33 7.53
C ASP A 455 19.36 -36.42 7.37
N VAL A 456 18.89 -37.06 6.29
CA VAL A 456 17.46 -37.27 6.06
C VAL A 456 16.89 -38.22 7.12
N ALA A 457 17.57 -39.34 7.41
CA ALA A 457 17.15 -40.30 8.43
C ALA A 457 17.12 -39.69 9.85
N GLU A 458 18.10 -38.86 10.20
CA GLU A 458 18.12 -38.14 11.48
C GLU A 458 16.96 -37.15 11.59
N SER A 459 16.67 -36.38 10.53
CA SER A 459 15.52 -35.46 10.53
C SER A 459 14.19 -36.18 10.73
N GLU A 460 14.01 -37.35 10.12
CA GLU A 460 12.80 -38.16 10.27
C GLU A 460 12.75 -38.93 11.59
N ARG A 461 13.90 -39.15 12.26
CA ARG A 461 13.97 -39.65 13.64
C ARG A 461 13.54 -38.56 14.63
N ARG A 462 14.15 -37.38 14.56
CA ARG A 462 13.83 -36.21 15.40
C ARG A 462 12.36 -35.79 15.26
N PHE A 463 11.79 -35.88 14.07
CA PHE A 463 10.36 -35.62 13.86
C PHE A 463 9.44 -36.64 14.55
N ARG A 464 9.81 -37.94 14.57
CA ARG A 464 9.07 -38.95 15.31
C ARG A 464 9.18 -38.73 16.83
N GLU A 465 10.33 -38.28 17.31
CA GLU A 465 10.52 -37.88 18.71
C GLU A 465 9.62 -36.67 19.05
N TYR A 466 9.59 -35.63 18.20
CA TYR A 466 8.71 -34.45 18.35
C TYR A 466 7.20 -34.80 18.31
N LEU A 467 6.77 -35.80 17.54
CA LEU A 467 5.38 -36.25 17.53
C LEU A 467 4.98 -37.09 18.76
N HIS A 468 5.93 -37.41 19.64
CA HIS A 468 5.72 -38.19 20.86
C HIS A 468 6.03 -37.41 22.15
N SER A 469 6.50 -36.16 22.03
CA SER A 469 6.59 -35.15 23.10
C SER A 469 5.37 -34.25 23.13
#